data_AF-A0A9D1H8L2-F1
#
_entry.id   AF-A0A9D1H8L2-F1
#
_cell.length_a   1.000
_cell.length_b   1.000
_cell.length_c   1.000
_cell.angle_alpha   90.00
_cell.angle_beta   90.00
_cell.angle_gamma   90.00
#
_symmetry.space_group_name_H-M   'P 1'
#
loop_
_entity.id
_entity.type
_entity.pdbx_description
1 polymer ?
#
loop_
_entity_poly.entity_id
_entity_poly.type
_entity_poly.pdbx_seq_one_letter_code
_entity_poly.pdbx_strand_id
1 'polypeptide(L)'
;MKKVMLAAMMAAMLLTSCNEQPKDVDISALASQIVGEVSFDDSLSEIDDDMISMLYSIDGYTDAVLYKGSGATAEEVAIFKMETTDDAKEALEEAQAHIQSQIESYESYIPEEVSRLEDAIVRQDGCYVS
;
A
#
# COMPACT_ATOMS: atom_id res chain seq x y z
N MET A 1 1.58 16.69 17.09
CA MET A 1 1.77 16.71 15.63
C MET A 1 3.25 16.69 15.17
N LYS A 2 4.21 16.19 15.96
CA LYS A 2 5.60 15.94 15.50
C LYS A 2 6.22 14.62 15.99
N LYS A 3 5.55 13.91 16.92
CA LYS A 3 6.06 12.66 17.52
C LYS A 3 5.49 11.39 16.86
N VAL A 4 4.37 11.50 16.14
CA VAL A 4 3.69 10.36 15.51
C VAL A 4 4.28 10.04 14.13
N MET A 5 4.68 11.07 13.36
CA MET A 5 5.39 10.88 12.08
C MET A 5 6.75 10.17 12.20
N LEU A 6 7.36 10.14 13.38
CA LEU A 6 8.64 9.47 13.58
C LEU A 6 8.51 7.98 13.91
N ALA A 7 7.34 7.52 14.36
CA ALA A 7 7.11 6.13 14.75
C ALA A 7 6.72 5.25 13.54
N ALA A 8 5.92 5.78 12.60
CA ALA A 8 5.60 5.10 11.35
C ALA A 8 6.84 4.93 10.43
N MET A 9 7.84 5.81 10.59
CA MET A 9 9.08 5.77 9.80
C MET A 9 10.05 4.65 10.23
N MET A 10 9.85 4.06 11.41
CA MET A 10 10.84 3.14 12.02
C MET A 10 10.49 1.65 11.89
N ALA A 11 9.24 1.31 11.51
CA ALA A 11 8.84 -0.07 11.21
C ALA A 11 9.14 -0.48 9.75
N ALA A 12 9.58 0.47 8.91
CA ALA A 12 9.78 0.31 7.48
C ALA A 12 11.19 -0.13 7.04
N MET A 13 12.20 -0.05 7.91
CA MET A 13 13.62 -0.08 7.48
C MET A 13 14.25 -1.48 7.33
N LEU A 14 13.48 -2.56 7.12
CA LEU A 14 14.06 -3.92 7.09
C LEU A 14 13.88 -4.70 5.78
N LEU A 15 13.37 -4.07 4.72
CA LEU A 15 13.07 -4.76 3.46
C LEU A 15 14.19 -4.64 2.42
N THR A 16 15.46 -4.58 2.85
CA THR A 16 16.60 -4.75 1.94
C THR A 16 16.91 -6.23 1.77
N SER A 17 16.59 -6.81 0.60
CA SER A 17 17.51 -7.61 -0.22
C SER A 17 16.77 -8.61 -1.11
N CYS A 18 16.85 -8.42 -2.43
CA CYS A 18 16.56 -9.46 -3.43
C CYS A 18 17.80 -10.31 -3.79
N ASN A 19 18.93 -10.19 -3.06
CA ASN A 19 20.20 -10.78 -3.51
C ASN A 19 20.96 -11.62 -2.45
N GLU A 20 20.42 -11.76 -1.23
CA GLU A 20 20.82 -12.74 -0.22
C GLU A 20 19.53 -13.34 0.35
N GLN A 21 19.45 -14.66 0.51
CA GLN A 21 18.19 -15.41 0.76
C GLN A 21 17.19 -14.62 1.65
N PRO A 22 16.03 -14.20 1.11
CA PRO A 22 15.14 -13.33 1.85
C PRO A 22 14.58 -14.07 3.06
N LYS A 23 14.52 -13.38 4.21
CA LYS A 23 13.46 -13.69 5.17
C LYS A 23 12.17 -13.34 4.46
N ASP A 24 11.45 -14.36 4.02
CA ASP A 24 10.12 -14.16 3.45
C ASP A 24 9.27 -13.40 4.45
N VAL A 25 8.76 -12.24 4.03
CA VAL A 25 7.94 -11.37 4.85
C VAL A 25 6.49 -11.83 4.72
N ASP A 26 5.87 -12.11 5.86
CA ASP A 26 4.44 -12.35 5.94
C ASP A 26 3.71 -11.01 5.77
N ILE A 27 3.36 -10.68 4.52
CA ILE A 27 2.74 -9.40 4.17
C ILE A 27 1.35 -9.28 4.78
N SER A 28 0.61 -10.38 4.93
CA SER A 28 -0.70 -10.39 5.58
C SER A 28 -0.59 -10.03 7.06
N ALA A 29 0.39 -10.60 7.78
CA ALA A 29 0.64 -10.25 9.18
C ALA A 29 1.09 -8.78 9.33
N LEU A 30 1.93 -8.29 8.42
CA LEU A 30 2.36 -6.89 8.41
C LEU A 30 1.19 -5.93 8.16
N ALA A 31 0.36 -6.19 7.14
CA ALA A 31 -0.81 -5.36 6.84
C ALA A 31 -1.81 -5.38 8.00
N SER A 32 -2.10 -6.56 8.56
CA SER A 32 -2.98 -6.69 9.74
C SER A 32 -2.45 -5.91 10.95
N GLN A 33 -1.14 -5.91 11.18
CA GLN A 33 -0.52 -5.12 12.24
C GLN A 33 -0.68 -3.61 11.98
N ILE A 34 -0.45 -3.14 10.74
CA ILE A 34 -0.65 -1.73 10.37
C ILE A 34 -2.10 -1.32 10.64
N VAL A 35 -3.06 -2.11 10.17
CA VAL A 35 -4.50 -1.86 10.37
C VAL A 35 -4.89 -1.85 11.85
N GLY A 36 -4.24 -2.69 12.68
CA GLY A 36 -4.49 -2.75 14.12
C GLY A 36 -3.81 -1.64 14.95
N GLU A 37 -2.71 -1.07 14.47
CA GLU A 37 -1.90 -0.08 15.22
C GLU A 37 -2.13 1.36 14.76
N VAL A 38 -2.45 1.58 13.48
CA VAL A 38 -2.73 2.90 12.92
C VAL A 38 -4.20 3.28 13.16
N SER A 39 -4.43 4.53 13.54
CA SER A 39 -5.78 5.06 13.69
C SER A 39 -6.27 5.58 12.33
N PHE A 40 -7.22 4.86 11.74
CA PHE A 40 -7.94 5.26 10.54
C PHE A 40 -9.28 5.91 10.91
N ASP A 41 -9.76 6.82 10.05
CA ASP A 41 -11.06 7.45 10.20
C ASP A 41 -12.21 6.51 9.79
N ASP A 42 -11.92 5.56 8.90
CA ASP A 42 -12.80 4.47 8.48
C ASP A 42 -12.36 3.11 9.04
N SER A 43 -13.27 2.14 9.04
CA SER A 43 -12.97 0.74 9.29
C SER A 43 -12.47 0.10 8.00
N LEU A 44 -11.20 -0.30 7.98
CA LEU A 44 -10.64 -1.01 6.83
C LEU A 44 -11.03 -2.49 6.88
N SER A 45 -11.45 -3.02 5.74
CA SER A 45 -11.73 -4.45 5.54
C SER A 45 -10.78 -5.03 4.51
N GLU A 46 -10.36 -6.27 4.73
CA GLU A 46 -9.55 -7.00 3.77
C GLU A 46 -10.36 -7.27 2.49
N ILE A 47 -9.71 -7.07 1.35
CA ILE A 47 -10.26 -7.28 0.03
C ILE A 47 -9.75 -8.63 -0.49
N ASP A 48 -10.66 -9.44 -1.02
CA ASP A 48 -10.31 -10.73 -1.63
C ASP A 48 -9.30 -10.53 -2.77
N ASP A 49 -8.32 -11.42 -2.88
CA ASP A 49 -7.23 -11.35 -3.88
C ASP A 49 -7.76 -11.21 -5.32
N ASP A 50 -8.83 -11.96 -5.66
CA ASP A 50 -9.50 -11.86 -6.97
C ASP A 50 -10.00 -10.43 -7.28
N MET A 51 -10.31 -9.64 -6.26
CA MET A 51 -10.72 -8.24 -6.42
C MET A 51 -9.55 -7.26 -6.47
N ILE A 52 -8.38 -7.61 -5.94
CA ILE A 52 -7.20 -6.74 -5.95
C ILE A 52 -6.78 -6.46 -7.39
N SER A 53 -6.71 -7.49 -8.24
CA SER A 53 -6.40 -7.35 -9.68
C SER A 53 -7.40 -6.50 -10.47
N MET A 54 -8.62 -6.31 -9.96
CA MET A 54 -9.61 -5.42 -10.58
C MET A 54 -9.47 -3.96 -10.11
N LEU A 55 -8.83 -3.75 -8.96
CA LEU A 55 -8.64 -2.44 -8.34
C LEU A 55 -7.29 -1.82 -8.70
N TYR A 56 -6.26 -2.65 -8.85
CA TYR A 56 -4.90 -2.24 -9.21
C TYR A 56 -4.52 -2.78 -10.58
N SER A 57 -3.85 -1.96 -11.38
CA SER A 57 -3.22 -2.40 -12.64
C SER A 57 -1.87 -3.08 -12.44
N ILE A 58 -1.69 -3.74 -11.29
CA ILE A 58 -0.47 -4.47 -10.92
C ILE A 58 -0.69 -5.95 -11.16
N ASP A 59 0.02 -6.49 -12.16
CA ASP A 59 -0.01 -7.91 -12.51
C ASP A 59 1.27 -8.63 -12.07
N GLY A 60 1.22 -9.96 -11.97
CA GLY A 60 2.43 -10.79 -11.79
C GLY A 60 3.01 -10.77 -10.38
N TYR A 61 2.28 -10.26 -9.39
CA TYR A 61 2.64 -10.44 -7.99
C TYR A 61 2.55 -11.92 -7.59
N THR A 62 3.42 -12.32 -6.67
CA THR A 62 3.47 -13.66 -6.07
C THR A 62 2.60 -13.75 -4.82
N ASP A 63 2.32 -12.60 -4.18
CA ASP A 63 1.45 -12.45 -3.03
C ASP A 63 0.98 -10.99 -2.95
N ALA A 64 -0.24 -10.75 -2.46
CA ALA A 64 -0.80 -9.42 -2.27
C ALA A 64 -1.77 -9.38 -1.09
N VAL A 65 -1.83 -8.23 -0.43
CA VAL A 65 -2.85 -7.94 0.57
C VAL A 65 -3.34 -6.52 0.41
N LEU A 66 -4.65 -6.33 0.48
CA LEU A 66 -5.30 -5.02 0.41
C LEU A 66 -6.35 -4.90 1.51
N TYR A 67 -6.23 -3.84 2.30
CA TYR A 67 -7.27 -3.38 3.20
C TYR A 67 -7.80 -2.04 2.67
N LYS A 68 -9.12 -1.90 2.55
CA LYS A 68 -9.77 -0.67 2.07
C LYS A 68 -10.94 -0.27 2.97
N GLY A 69 -11.14 1.05 3.10
CA GLY A 69 -12.31 1.60 3.77
C GLY A 69 -13.62 1.35 3.02
N SER A 70 -14.71 1.83 3.59
CA SER A 70 -16.06 1.74 3.03
C SER A 70 -16.26 2.56 1.73
N GLY A 71 -15.29 3.39 1.35
CA GLY A 71 -15.38 4.38 0.28
C GLY A 71 -15.84 5.77 0.76
N ALA A 72 -16.07 5.94 2.07
CA ALA A 72 -16.29 7.26 2.67
C ALA A 72 -14.99 8.07 2.81
N THR A 73 -13.85 7.38 2.95
CA THR A 73 -12.50 7.93 2.94
C THR A 73 -11.65 7.25 1.86
N ALA A 74 -10.53 7.86 1.50
CA ALA A 74 -9.56 7.28 0.58
C ALA A 74 -8.58 6.31 1.27
N GLU A 75 -8.87 5.88 2.51
CA GLU A 75 -7.94 5.10 3.32
C GLU A 75 -7.79 3.65 2.80
N GLU A 76 -6.55 3.26 2.56
CA GLU A 76 -6.16 1.92 2.14
C GLU A 76 -4.76 1.53 2.65
N VAL A 77 -4.52 0.23 2.76
CA VAL A 77 -3.20 -0.38 3.01
C VAL A 77 -3.05 -1.51 2.00
N ALA A 78 -2.14 -1.34 1.04
CA ALA A 78 -1.84 -2.34 0.03
C ALA A 78 -0.37 -2.77 0.15
N ILE A 79 -0.10 -4.07 0.03
CA ILE A 79 1.27 -4.59 -0.05
C ILE A 79 1.31 -5.66 -1.13
N PHE A 80 2.23 -5.52 -2.07
CA PHE A 80 2.47 -6.46 -3.17
C PHE A 80 3.87 -7.05 -3.03
N LYS A 81 4.00 -8.36 -3.22
CA LYS A 81 5.27 -9.06 -3.31
C LYS A 81 5.48 -9.53 -4.74
N MET A 82 6.46 -8.98 -5.43
CA MET A 82 6.81 -9.35 -6.80
C MET A 82 7.85 -10.47 -6.85
N GLU A 83 8.01 -11.09 -8.02
CA GLU A 83 9.04 -12.11 -8.25
C GLU A 83 10.45 -11.50 -8.16
N THR A 84 10.64 -10.30 -8.73
CA THR A 84 11.95 -9.62 -8.75
C THR A 84 11.88 -8.15 -8.34
N THR A 85 13.04 -7.55 -8.08
CA THR A 85 13.15 -6.09 -7.85
C THR A 85 12.77 -5.28 -9.09
N ASP A 86 13.02 -5.80 -10.29
CA ASP A 86 12.65 -5.09 -11.52
C ASP A 86 11.14 -5.11 -11.71
N ASP A 87 10.48 -6.24 -11.45
CA ASP A 87 9.01 -6.32 -11.45
C ASP A 87 8.39 -5.41 -10.38
N ALA A 88 9.01 -5.31 -9.19
CA ALA A 88 8.60 -4.39 -8.14
C ALA A 88 8.77 -2.91 -8.52
N LYS A 89 9.69 -2.60 -9.43
CA LYS A 89 9.81 -1.25 -9.96
C LYS A 89 8.67 -0.90 -10.91
N GLU A 90 8.26 -1.84 -11.76
CA GLU A 90 7.09 -1.66 -12.63
C GLU A 90 5.81 -1.55 -11.79
N ALA A 91 5.64 -2.41 -10.79
CA ALA A 91 4.51 -2.34 -9.86
C ALA A 91 4.47 -1.03 -9.05
N LEU A 92 5.64 -0.42 -8.74
CA LEU A 92 5.70 0.88 -8.09
C LEU A 92 5.11 1.99 -8.97
N GLU A 93 5.39 1.97 -10.28
CA GLU A 93 4.85 2.95 -11.22
C GLU A 93 3.32 2.83 -11.32
N GLU A 94 2.80 1.61 -11.35
CA GLU A 94 1.34 1.34 -11.37
C GLU A 94 0.66 1.72 -10.04
N ALA A 95 1.31 1.49 -8.90
CA ALA A 95 0.81 1.93 -7.60
C ALA A 95 0.72 3.47 -7.51
N GLN A 96 1.71 4.19 -8.06
CA GLN A 96 1.68 5.64 -8.15
C GLN A 96 0.59 6.13 -9.12
N ALA A 97 0.39 5.45 -10.24
CA ALA A 97 -0.68 5.75 -11.18
C ALA A 97 -2.08 5.56 -10.55
N HIS A 98 -2.24 4.53 -9.70
CA HIS A 98 -3.47 4.31 -8.93
C HIS A 98 -3.79 5.48 -7.99
N ILE A 99 -2.80 5.97 -7.23
CA ILE A 99 -2.98 7.16 -6.38
C ILE A 99 -3.36 8.38 -7.22
N GLN A 100 -2.69 8.60 -8.36
CA GLN A 100 -3.01 9.72 -9.24
C GLN A 100 -4.45 9.63 -9.80
N SER A 101 -4.89 8.43 -10.18
CA SER A 101 -6.27 8.20 -10.64
C SER A 101 -7.29 8.47 -9.52
N GLN A 102 -7.00 8.05 -8.29
CA GLN A 102 -7.85 8.36 -7.14
C GLN A 102 -7.90 9.86 -6.88
N ILE A 103 -6.78 10.60 -6.99
CA ILE A 103 -6.77 12.07 -6.84
C ILE A 103 -7.73 12.71 -7.85
N GLU A 104 -7.59 12.39 -9.13
CA GLU A 104 -8.44 12.94 -10.20
C GLU A 104 -9.93 12.62 -9.99
N SER A 105 -10.23 11.43 -9.49
CA SER A 105 -11.60 11.02 -9.18
C SER A 105 -12.16 11.76 -7.97
N TYR A 106 -11.38 11.85 -6.89
CA TYR A 106 -11.81 12.41 -5.61
C TYR A 106 -11.89 13.93 -5.65
N GLU A 107 -11.10 14.62 -6.49
CA GLU A 107 -11.24 16.06 -6.75
C GLU A 107 -12.67 16.46 -7.13
N SER A 108 -13.40 15.58 -7.83
CA SER A 108 -14.79 15.84 -8.23
C SER A 108 -15.82 15.26 -7.27
N TYR A 109 -15.46 14.24 -6.47
CA TYR A 109 -16.41 13.45 -5.67
C TYR A 109 -16.32 13.74 -4.17
N ILE A 110 -15.13 13.65 -3.58
CA ILE A 110 -14.85 13.93 -2.15
C ILE A 110 -13.55 14.74 -2.08
N PRO A 111 -13.59 16.06 -2.38
CA PRO A 111 -12.39 16.87 -2.52
C PRO A 111 -11.56 16.97 -1.21
N GLU A 112 -12.20 16.77 -0.06
CA GLU A 112 -11.56 16.81 1.26
C GLU A 112 -10.49 15.71 1.43
N GLU A 113 -10.63 14.60 0.71
CA GLU A 113 -9.73 13.44 0.80
C GLU A 113 -8.53 13.54 -0.16
N VAL A 114 -8.51 14.51 -1.09
CA VAL A 114 -7.38 14.71 -2.04
C VAL A 114 -6.06 14.91 -1.30
N SER A 115 -6.07 15.73 -0.25
CA SER A 115 -4.85 15.98 0.55
C SER A 115 -4.30 14.72 1.22
N ARG A 116 -5.17 13.76 1.57
CA ARG A 116 -4.76 12.46 2.13
C ARG A 116 -4.04 11.62 1.07
N LEU A 117 -4.55 11.62 -0.15
CA LEU A 117 -3.96 10.90 -1.28
C LEU A 117 -2.63 11.52 -1.72
N GLU A 118 -2.48 12.85 -1.68
CA GLU A 118 -1.20 13.53 -1.94
C GLU A 118 -0.14 13.20 -0.88
N ASP A 119 -0.56 12.93 0.36
CA ASP A 119 0.30 12.51 1.47
C ASP A 119 0.51 10.98 1.54
N ALA A 120 -0.04 10.22 0.58
CA ALA A 120 0.08 8.76 0.55
C ALA A 120 1.54 8.31 0.47
N ILE A 121 1.88 7.27 1.23
CA ILE A 121 3.21 6.66 1.20
C ILE A 121 3.17 5.52 0.20
N VAL A 122 3.88 5.68 -0.91
CA VAL A 122 4.07 4.63 -1.92
C VAL A 122 5.56 4.41 -2.13
N ARG A 123 6.06 3.21 -1.87
CA ARG A 123 7.49 2.90 -1.98
C ARG A 123 7.76 1.46 -2.37
N GLN A 124 8.98 1.26 -2.86
CA GLN A 124 9.54 -0.05 -3.16
C GLN A 124 10.64 -0.38 -2.14
N ASP A 125 10.60 -1.60 -1.61
CA ASP A 125 11.68 -2.18 -0.83
C ASP A 125 12.01 -3.59 -1.34
N GLY A 126 13.08 -3.72 -2.15
CA GLY A 126 13.41 -5.00 -2.78
C GLY A 126 12.34 -5.43 -3.77
N CYS A 127 11.76 -6.62 -3.56
CA CYS A 127 10.63 -7.13 -4.34
C CYS A 127 9.26 -6.71 -3.80
N TYR A 128 9.21 -5.89 -2.74
CA TYR A 128 7.94 -5.46 -2.13
C TYR A 128 7.57 -4.04 -2.58
N VAL A 129 6.29 -3.82 -2.84
CA VAL A 129 5.69 -2.50 -3.05
C VAL A 129 4.60 -2.29 -2.00
N SER A 130 4.58 -1.13 -1.37
CA SER A 130 3.59 -0.74 -0.35
C SER A 130 3.24 0.73 -0.45
#